data_AF-A0A2M8AUS6-F1
#
_entry.id   AF-A0A2M8AUS6-F1
#
_cell.length_a   1.000
_cell.length_b   1.000
_cell.length_c   1.000
_cell.angle_alpha   90.00
_cell.angle_beta   90.00
_cell.angle_gamma   90.00
#
_symmetry.space_group_name_H-M   'P 1'
#
loop_
_entity.id
_entity.type
_entity.pdbx_description
1 polymer ?
#
loop_
_entity_poly.entity_id
_entity_poly.type
_entity_poly.pdbx_seq_one_letter_code
_entity_poly.pdbx_strand_id
1 'polypeptide(L)'
;METVAKLLEEYQWKIRENQYSGIGGQNCFPFHSFEGIIPHMPKIALEVYDTPGEEWPEAVADVYRDVWNNPVDWAKTIETKYKPDMICLQLASADPMGEDASPDKVAEIARNVAEAVSLPLIVYGCGNAEKDAVVLKKVAEALSFKKSFIGPVVEGNYNTVGATLLAYGHFVIAQTPTDVNLCKQLNILLSNLGVSLDNIVIDPTPSALGYGLEYTYSIIEKIRCAAFQTNDDKLNLPIIGNIAGEVWKIKEVKIDDEKMGDTQTRGVFFEAMTAISYILAGADIVVIRHPQTMTLLRNWMAEMAGTKAVGSEQKAVSRKEEEKHKGTKAQRQDTVEADRCVCPDKKTKAEPAGMDGIIQSAFAVFRELGGELAGDVYSSAMVMELKQKGLEPEKNIPLTITYKGVEVGSVENNIRVGNVLVVIGCKDKNALNKYLLSSGLSCGIGLAFEETLNVVYAERGE
;
A
#
# COMPACT_ATOMS: atom_id res chain seq x y z
N MET A 1 26.59 -13.46 -37.98
CA MET A 1 26.00 -13.23 -36.64
C MET A 1 26.73 -12.05 -36.07
N GLU A 2 26.05 -10.91 -35.88
CA GLU A 2 26.61 -9.82 -35.08
C GLU A 2 26.71 -10.29 -33.63
N THR A 3 27.89 -10.12 -33.03
CA THR A 3 28.10 -10.41 -31.62
C THR A 3 27.44 -9.31 -30.81
N VAL A 4 26.28 -9.58 -30.20
CA VAL A 4 25.64 -8.64 -29.27
C VAL A 4 26.35 -8.78 -27.92
N ALA A 5 27.03 -7.72 -27.48
CA ALA A 5 27.58 -7.64 -26.14
C ALA A 5 26.43 -7.47 -25.13
N LYS A 6 26.44 -8.26 -24.04
CA LYS A 6 25.53 -8.05 -22.92
C LYS A 6 26.07 -6.90 -22.07
N LEU A 7 25.21 -5.93 -21.75
CA LEU A 7 25.50 -4.93 -20.72
C LEU A 7 25.31 -5.59 -19.35
N LEU A 8 26.33 -5.56 -18.51
CA LEU A 8 26.31 -6.08 -17.14
C LEU A 8 26.77 -4.97 -16.22
N GLU A 9 26.00 -4.70 -15.17
CA GLU A 9 26.43 -3.80 -14.10
C GLU A 9 27.18 -4.58 -13.01
N GLU A 10 28.26 -4.00 -12.48
CA GLU A 10 29.02 -4.58 -11.37
C GLU A 10 28.71 -3.81 -10.08
N TYR A 11 28.12 -4.50 -9.11
CA TYR A 11 27.78 -3.92 -7.82
C TYR A 11 28.76 -4.40 -6.75
N GLN A 12 29.53 -3.47 -6.19
CA GLN A 12 30.51 -3.76 -5.13
C GLN A 12 29.87 -4.05 -3.77
N TRP A 13 28.66 -3.54 -3.56
CA TRP A 13 27.97 -3.57 -2.28
C TRP A 13 26.75 -4.48 -2.35
N LYS A 14 26.39 -5.04 -1.19
CA LYS A 14 25.23 -5.92 -1.04
C LYS A 14 24.27 -5.39 0.00
N ILE A 15 23.01 -5.79 -0.11
CA ILE A 15 22.04 -5.65 0.98
C ILE A 15 22.52 -6.48 2.16
N ARG A 16 22.38 -5.94 3.37
CA ARG A 16 22.68 -6.66 4.61
C ARG A 16 21.83 -7.91 4.69
N GLU A 17 22.47 -8.99 5.09
CA GLU A 17 21.83 -10.29 5.18
C GLU A 17 21.37 -10.53 6.62
N ASN A 18 20.09 -10.82 6.78
CA ASN A 18 19.56 -11.32 8.04
C ASN A 18 19.48 -12.85 7.96
N GLN A 19 20.45 -13.50 8.57
CA GLN A 19 20.58 -14.97 8.55
C GLN A 19 19.47 -15.69 9.33
N TYR A 20 18.80 -15.03 10.28
CA TYR A 20 17.75 -15.64 11.08
C TYR A 20 16.51 -15.98 10.24
N SER A 21 16.09 -15.06 9.36
CA SER A 21 14.93 -15.24 8.48
C SER A 21 15.31 -15.56 7.02
N GLY A 22 16.58 -15.46 6.67
CA GLY A 22 17.06 -15.63 5.30
C GLY A 22 16.47 -14.58 4.37
N ILE A 23 16.74 -13.30 4.65
CA ILE A 23 16.34 -12.15 3.82
C ILE A 23 17.57 -11.27 3.55
N GLY A 24 17.52 -10.48 2.47
CA GLY A 24 18.64 -9.62 2.08
C GLY A 24 19.81 -10.41 1.48
N GLY A 25 21.00 -9.83 1.52
CA GLY A 25 22.26 -10.46 1.05
C GLY A 25 22.54 -10.34 -0.45
N GLN A 26 21.57 -9.89 -1.24
CA GLN A 26 21.70 -9.71 -2.69
C GLN A 26 22.61 -8.54 -3.06
N ASN A 27 23.32 -8.67 -4.18
CA ASN A 27 24.16 -7.63 -4.77
C ASN A 27 23.77 -7.32 -6.22
N CYS A 28 22.50 -7.44 -6.56
CA CYS A 28 21.93 -7.00 -7.82
C CYS A 28 20.44 -6.68 -7.63
N PHE A 29 19.83 -6.11 -8.67
CA PHE A 29 18.40 -5.88 -8.69
C PHE A 29 17.58 -7.19 -8.73
N PRO A 30 16.28 -7.13 -8.37
CA PRO A 30 15.44 -8.32 -8.26
C PRO A 30 15.46 -9.17 -9.54
N PHE A 31 15.74 -10.46 -9.39
CA PHE A 31 15.85 -11.46 -10.47
C PHE A 31 16.96 -11.21 -11.51
N HIS A 32 17.88 -10.27 -11.27
CA HIS A 32 19.04 -10.03 -12.13
C HIS A 32 20.20 -10.98 -11.80
N SER A 33 19.93 -12.29 -11.70
CA SER A 33 20.95 -13.30 -11.36
C SER A 33 22.01 -13.50 -12.46
N PHE A 34 21.88 -12.83 -13.59
CA PHE A 34 22.86 -12.81 -14.66
C PHE A 34 24.02 -11.82 -14.40
N GLU A 35 23.84 -10.86 -13.48
CA GLU A 35 24.84 -9.82 -13.14
C GLU A 35 25.12 -9.74 -11.62
N GLY A 36 24.54 -10.62 -10.82
CA GLY A 36 24.83 -10.71 -9.39
C GLY A 36 24.26 -11.95 -8.72
N ILE A 37 24.33 -11.95 -7.39
CA ILE A 37 23.94 -13.04 -6.51
C ILE A 37 22.68 -12.63 -5.75
N ILE A 38 21.71 -13.54 -5.73
CA ILE A 38 20.47 -13.41 -4.95
C ILE A 38 20.44 -14.64 -4.03
N PRO A 39 20.97 -14.55 -2.79
CA PRO A 39 21.09 -15.70 -1.90
C PRO A 39 19.74 -16.14 -1.33
N HIS A 40 18.82 -15.18 -1.17
CA HIS A 40 17.50 -15.40 -0.60
C HIS A 40 16.44 -14.83 -1.53
N MET A 41 15.42 -15.64 -1.84
CA MET A 41 14.22 -15.16 -2.52
C MET A 41 13.35 -14.35 -1.55
N PRO A 42 12.57 -13.37 -2.05
CA PRO A 42 11.61 -12.63 -1.23
C PRO A 42 10.68 -13.55 -0.44
N LYS A 43 10.40 -13.19 0.81
CA LYS A 43 9.56 -13.96 1.73
C LYS A 43 8.13 -13.46 1.71
N ILE A 44 7.19 -14.41 1.83
CA ILE A 44 5.76 -14.09 1.91
C ILE A 44 5.28 -14.36 3.34
N ALA A 45 4.75 -13.33 3.98
CA ALA A 45 4.06 -13.44 5.26
C ALA A 45 2.55 -13.43 5.06
N LEU A 46 1.82 -14.30 5.77
CA LEU A 46 0.36 -14.20 5.88
C LEU A 46 -0.01 -13.53 7.19
N GLU A 47 -0.95 -12.59 7.13
CA GLU A 47 -1.37 -11.87 8.32
C GLU A 47 -2.48 -12.55 9.13
N VAL A 48 -2.50 -12.21 10.42
CA VAL A 48 -3.47 -12.59 11.44
C VAL A 48 -3.79 -11.32 12.22
N TYR A 49 -5.05 -11.07 12.53
CA TYR A 49 -5.42 -9.99 13.44
C TYR A 49 -5.62 -10.53 14.85
N ASP A 50 -5.29 -9.72 15.87
CA ASP A 50 -5.54 -10.02 17.28
C ASP A 50 -7.02 -9.86 17.69
N THR A 51 -7.81 -9.21 16.86
CA THR A 51 -9.27 -9.06 16.97
C THR A 51 -9.95 -9.27 15.62
N PRO A 52 -11.21 -9.75 15.57
CA PRO A 52 -12.01 -9.80 14.36
C PRO A 52 -11.97 -8.50 13.54
N GLY A 53 -11.59 -8.59 12.27
CA GLY A 53 -11.66 -7.45 11.37
C GLY A 53 -13.11 -7.04 11.09
N GLU A 54 -13.39 -5.74 11.11
CA GLU A 54 -14.67 -5.19 10.68
C GLU A 54 -14.71 -5.04 9.15
N GLU A 55 -15.84 -5.40 8.53
CA GLU A 55 -16.12 -5.14 7.10
C GLU A 55 -15.12 -5.71 6.08
N TRP A 56 -14.58 -6.89 6.35
CA TRP A 56 -13.69 -7.53 5.36
C TRP A 56 -14.48 -8.09 4.18
N PRO A 57 -13.94 -7.97 2.95
CA PRO A 57 -14.54 -8.59 1.77
C PRO A 57 -14.80 -10.08 1.98
N GLU A 58 -15.89 -10.58 1.41
CA GLU A 58 -16.27 -12.00 1.46
C GLU A 58 -15.13 -12.90 0.97
N ALA A 59 -14.33 -12.40 0.02
CA ALA A 59 -13.16 -13.10 -0.50
C ALA A 59 -12.11 -13.47 0.54
N VAL A 60 -12.00 -12.67 1.59
CA VAL A 60 -11.12 -13.01 2.72
C VAL A 60 -11.91 -13.75 3.78
N ALA A 61 -13.16 -13.34 4.04
CA ALA A 61 -14.00 -13.94 5.06
C ALA A 61 -14.14 -15.45 4.86
N ASP A 62 -14.36 -15.91 3.63
CA ASP A 62 -14.56 -17.33 3.32
C ASP A 62 -13.33 -18.21 3.60
N VAL A 63 -12.14 -17.64 3.61
CA VAL A 63 -10.89 -18.35 3.88
C VAL A 63 -10.70 -18.60 5.37
N TYR A 64 -11.08 -17.63 6.21
CA TYR A 64 -10.72 -17.59 7.63
C TYR A 64 -11.92 -17.61 8.59
N ARG A 65 -13.17 -17.72 8.07
CA ARG A 65 -14.41 -17.63 8.86
C ARG A 65 -14.39 -18.47 10.14
N ASP A 66 -13.91 -19.70 10.03
CA ASP A 66 -13.91 -20.67 11.14
C ASP A 66 -12.92 -20.32 12.26
N VAL A 67 -11.89 -19.53 11.96
CA VAL A 67 -10.81 -19.16 12.88
C VAL A 67 -10.73 -17.67 13.18
N TRP A 68 -11.63 -16.89 12.58
CA TRP A 68 -11.68 -15.43 12.61
C TRP A 68 -11.61 -14.82 14.01
N ASN A 69 -12.28 -15.47 14.95
CA ASN A 69 -12.43 -14.98 16.32
C ASN A 69 -11.34 -15.52 17.27
N ASN A 70 -10.39 -16.30 16.78
CA ASN A 70 -9.30 -16.86 17.58
C ASN A 70 -7.95 -16.69 16.86
N PRO A 71 -7.17 -15.65 17.20
CA PRO A 71 -5.86 -15.39 16.59
C PRO A 71 -4.89 -16.57 16.67
N VAL A 72 -4.97 -17.39 17.74
CA VAL A 72 -4.11 -18.56 17.92
C VAL A 72 -4.47 -19.67 16.94
N ASP A 73 -5.76 -20.00 16.82
CA ASP A 73 -6.22 -21.03 15.88
C ASP A 73 -6.05 -20.56 14.43
N TRP A 74 -6.19 -19.26 14.18
CA TRP A 74 -5.91 -18.65 12.89
C TRP A 74 -4.45 -18.80 12.49
N ALA A 75 -3.52 -18.41 13.37
CA ALA A 75 -2.08 -18.55 13.13
C ALA A 75 -1.68 -20.02 12.88
N LYS A 76 -2.20 -20.97 13.68
CA LYS A 76 -1.99 -22.41 13.47
C LYS A 76 -2.55 -22.90 12.13
N THR A 77 -3.73 -22.42 11.74
CA THR A 77 -4.34 -22.76 10.46
C THR A 77 -3.48 -22.25 9.31
N ILE A 78 -2.99 -21.02 9.40
CA ILE A 78 -2.05 -20.45 8.42
C ILE A 78 -0.79 -21.28 8.31
N GLU A 79 -0.15 -21.60 9.44
CA GLU A 79 1.10 -22.38 9.46
C GLU A 79 0.91 -23.77 8.86
N THR A 80 -0.14 -24.49 9.26
CA THR A 80 -0.33 -25.90 8.89
C THR A 80 -0.91 -26.09 7.49
N LYS A 81 -1.90 -25.27 7.12
CA LYS A 81 -2.65 -25.40 5.86
C LYS A 81 -1.97 -24.67 4.71
N TYR A 82 -1.53 -23.43 4.93
CA TYR A 82 -1.03 -22.55 3.88
C TYR A 82 0.49 -22.50 3.82
N LYS A 83 1.19 -22.65 4.95
CA LYS A 83 2.67 -22.74 5.02
C LYS A 83 3.38 -21.53 4.39
N PRO A 84 3.08 -20.29 4.84
CA PRO A 84 3.84 -19.12 4.42
C PRO A 84 5.27 -19.19 4.95
N ASP A 85 6.12 -18.26 4.53
CA ASP A 85 7.48 -18.17 5.05
C ASP A 85 7.51 -17.56 6.45
N MET A 86 6.55 -16.69 6.76
CA MET A 86 6.41 -15.96 8.02
C MET A 86 4.93 -15.73 8.37
N ILE A 87 4.65 -15.39 9.62
CA ILE A 87 3.32 -14.96 10.06
C ILE A 87 3.40 -13.52 10.54
N CYS A 88 2.42 -12.69 10.18
CA CYS A 88 2.33 -11.30 10.62
C CYS A 88 1.12 -11.08 11.53
N LEU A 89 1.35 -10.82 12.81
CA LEU A 89 0.29 -10.47 13.75
C LEU A 89 0.06 -8.95 13.73
N GLN A 90 -1.13 -8.52 13.32
CA GLN A 90 -1.59 -7.14 13.41
C GLN A 90 -2.29 -6.94 14.76
N LEU A 91 -1.79 -6.00 15.58
CA LEU A 91 -2.33 -5.67 16.89
C LEU A 91 -3.43 -4.59 16.77
N ALA A 92 -4.44 -4.87 15.95
CA ALA A 92 -5.52 -3.95 15.64
C ALA A 92 -6.40 -3.61 16.87
N SER A 93 -6.54 -4.54 17.82
CA SER A 93 -7.31 -4.30 19.05
C SER A 93 -6.73 -3.17 19.92
N ALA A 94 -5.45 -2.83 19.71
CA ALA A 94 -4.79 -1.75 20.43
C ALA A 94 -5.22 -0.35 19.98
N ASP A 95 -5.91 -0.19 18.84
CA ASP A 95 -6.29 1.13 18.31
C ASP A 95 -7.11 1.93 19.35
N PRO A 96 -6.66 3.13 19.77
CA PRO A 96 -7.40 3.99 20.70
C PRO A 96 -8.77 4.44 20.17
N MET A 97 -8.99 4.41 18.86
CA MET A 97 -10.28 4.73 18.24
C MET A 97 -11.19 3.50 18.07
N GLY A 98 -10.65 2.30 18.28
CA GLY A 98 -11.35 1.02 18.23
C GLY A 98 -11.59 0.45 19.62
N GLU A 99 -11.10 -0.77 19.86
CA GLU A 99 -11.25 -1.45 21.17
C GLU A 99 -10.41 -0.84 22.29
N ASP A 100 -9.36 -0.09 21.96
CA ASP A 100 -8.38 0.47 22.90
C ASP A 100 -7.86 -0.56 23.93
N ALA A 101 -7.62 -1.79 23.46
CA ALA A 101 -7.20 -2.89 24.33
C ALA A 101 -5.95 -2.52 25.16
N SER A 102 -5.93 -3.00 26.40
CA SER A 102 -4.80 -2.73 27.29
C SER A 102 -3.51 -3.38 26.78
N PRO A 103 -2.33 -2.75 26.97
CA PRO A 103 -1.03 -3.33 26.59
C PRO A 103 -0.79 -4.76 27.09
N ASP A 104 -1.26 -5.09 28.31
CA ASP A 104 -1.10 -6.43 28.88
C ASP A 104 -1.95 -7.48 28.13
N LYS A 105 -3.21 -7.16 27.80
CA LYS A 105 -4.09 -8.03 26.99
C LYS A 105 -3.47 -8.30 25.61
N VAL A 106 -2.98 -7.26 24.95
CA VAL A 106 -2.37 -7.36 23.61
C VAL A 106 -1.09 -8.18 23.65
N ALA A 107 -0.24 -7.98 24.66
CA ALA A 107 0.98 -8.74 24.86
C ALA A 107 0.72 -10.23 25.16
N GLU A 108 -0.34 -10.54 25.92
CA GLU A 108 -0.78 -11.92 26.16
C GLU A 108 -1.21 -12.61 24.85
N ILE A 109 -2.00 -11.94 24.01
CA ILE A 109 -2.39 -12.48 22.69
C ILE A 109 -1.15 -12.73 21.82
N ALA A 110 -0.24 -11.75 21.74
CA ALA A 110 1.00 -11.89 20.96
C ALA A 110 1.85 -13.07 21.44
N ARG A 111 1.98 -13.26 22.76
CA ARG A 111 2.66 -14.41 23.36
C ARG A 111 1.98 -15.73 22.99
N ASN A 112 0.66 -15.81 23.15
CA ASN A 112 -0.09 -17.03 22.84
C ASN A 112 0.03 -17.42 21.36
N VAL A 113 0.01 -16.45 20.45
CA VAL A 113 0.27 -16.67 19.01
C VAL A 113 1.71 -17.14 18.79
N ALA A 114 2.69 -16.49 19.44
CA ALA A 114 4.10 -16.83 19.29
C ALA A 114 4.46 -18.23 19.80
N GLU A 115 3.85 -18.68 20.90
CA GLU A 115 3.99 -20.04 21.45
C GLU A 115 3.31 -21.10 20.56
N ALA A 116 2.27 -20.70 19.83
CA ALA A 116 1.46 -21.59 18.99
C ALA A 116 2.07 -21.92 17.63
N VAL A 117 3.00 -21.10 17.13
CA VAL A 117 3.58 -21.25 15.80
C VAL A 117 5.10 -21.36 15.84
N SER A 118 5.66 -22.14 14.93
CA SER A 118 7.11 -22.33 14.76
C SER A 118 7.73 -21.35 13.79
N LEU A 119 6.96 -20.83 12.83
CA LEU A 119 7.44 -19.88 11.82
C LEU A 119 7.93 -18.54 12.45
N PRO A 120 8.84 -17.81 11.76
CA PRO A 120 9.21 -16.45 12.14
C PRO A 120 7.97 -15.55 12.25
N LEU A 121 7.95 -14.75 13.32
CA LEU A 121 6.83 -13.86 13.64
C LEU A 121 7.19 -12.40 13.34
N ILE A 122 6.29 -11.72 12.66
CA ILE A 122 6.23 -10.28 12.48
C ILE A 122 5.08 -9.78 13.36
N VAL A 123 5.27 -8.68 14.07
CA VAL A 123 4.23 -8.04 14.88
C VAL A 123 4.17 -6.57 14.54
N TYR A 124 3.00 -6.11 14.11
CA TYR A 124 2.71 -4.72 13.84
C TYR A 124 1.74 -4.17 14.90
N GLY A 125 2.07 -3.01 15.46
CA GLY A 125 1.18 -2.21 16.29
C GLY A 125 -0.03 -1.69 15.53
N CYS A 126 -0.82 -0.85 16.19
CA CYS A 126 -2.03 -0.27 15.62
C CYS A 126 -1.74 0.92 14.68
N GLY A 127 -0.50 1.43 14.65
CA GLY A 127 -0.10 2.57 13.83
C GLY A 127 -0.23 3.92 14.55
N ASN A 128 -0.76 3.94 15.79
CA ASN A 128 -0.72 5.12 16.65
C ASN A 128 0.59 5.14 17.45
N ALA A 129 1.48 6.10 17.17
CA ALA A 129 2.82 6.14 17.74
C ALA A 129 2.86 6.17 19.28
N GLU A 130 1.94 6.90 19.93
CA GLU A 130 1.88 7.02 21.39
C GLU A 130 1.40 5.72 22.04
N LYS A 131 0.33 5.13 21.48
CA LYS A 131 -0.21 3.86 21.96
C LYS A 131 0.78 2.73 21.72
N ASP A 132 1.37 2.66 20.53
CA ASP A 132 2.37 1.65 20.16
C ASP A 132 3.62 1.74 21.04
N ALA A 133 4.02 2.93 21.51
CA ALA A 133 5.13 3.08 22.44
C ALA A 133 4.93 2.31 23.76
N VAL A 134 3.68 2.18 24.22
CA VAL A 134 3.35 1.44 25.45
C VAL A 134 3.06 -0.03 25.14
N VAL A 135 2.32 -0.31 24.06
CA VAL A 135 1.92 -1.67 23.66
C VAL A 135 3.13 -2.49 23.23
N LEU A 136 3.94 -1.98 22.30
CA LEU A 136 5.10 -2.72 21.78
C LEU A 136 6.16 -2.97 22.85
N LYS A 137 6.22 -2.15 23.90
CA LYS A 137 7.07 -2.41 25.07
C LYS A 137 6.71 -3.72 25.77
N LYS A 138 5.42 -3.90 26.05
CA LYS A 138 4.88 -5.10 26.71
C LYS A 138 4.96 -6.32 25.79
N VAL A 139 4.67 -6.14 24.51
CA VAL A 139 4.79 -7.19 23.50
C VAL A 139 6.23 -7.69 23.38
N ALA A 140 7.22 -6.79 23.30
CA ALA A 140 8.64 -7.17 23.25
C ALA A 140 9.07 -7.99 24.47
N GLU A 141 8.69 -7.55 25.68
CA GLU A 141 8.97 -8.31 26.90
C GLU A 141 8.34 -9.71 26.87
N ALA A 142 7.06 -9.79 26.49
CA ALA A 142 6.31 -11.04 26.41
C ALA A 142 6.89 -12.01 25.36
N LEU A 143 7.49 -11.47 24.28
CA LEU A 143 8.12 -12.22 23.20
C LEU A 143 9.62 -12.47 23.39
N SER A 144 10.20 -12.15 24.55
CA SER A 144 11.63 -12.33 24.83
C SER A 144 12.17 -13.76 24.61
N PHE A 145 11.30 -14.77 24.64
CA PHE A 145 11.65 -16.16 24.34
C PHE A 145 11.73 -16.48 22.84
N LYS A 146 11.23 -15.59 21.96
CA LYS A 146 11.17 -15.78 20.50
C LYS A 146 11.53 -14.49 19.76
N LYS A 147 12.74 -14.46 19.19
CA LYS A 147 13.19 -13.33 18.35
C LYS A 147 12.21 -13.13 17.18
N SER A 148 11.71 -11.90 17.07
CA SER A 148 10.60 -11.51 16.20
C SER A 148 10.88 -10.16 15.55
N PHE A 149 10.22 -9.87 14.43
CA PHE A 149 10.23 -8.54 13.79
C PHE A 149 9.10 -7.72 14.39
N ILE A 150 9.41 -6.54 14.94
CA ILE A 150 8.42 -5.74 15.64
C ILE A 150 8.45 -4.30 15.11
N GLY A 151 7.28 -3.77 14.81
CA GLY A 151 7.05 -2.40 14.38
C GLY A 151 5.58 -1.98 14.58
N PRO A 152 5.17 -0.84 14.00
CA PRO A 152 6.05 0.11 13.32
C PRO A 152 6.87 0.93 14.34
N VAL A 153 8.16 1.08 14.05
CA VAL A 153 9.01 2.06 14.73
C VAL A 153 9.13 3.28 13.84
N VAL A 154 8.67 4.43 14.32
CA VAL A 154 8.63 5.70 13.60
C VAL A 154 9.41 6.77 14.37
N GLU A 155 9.67 7.92 13.76
CA GLU A 155 10.38 9.03 14.41
C GLU A 155 9.72 9.49 15.74
N GLY A 156 8.40 9.37 15.86
CA GLY A 156 7.69 9.71 17.10
C GLY A 156 7.92 8.76 18.27
N ASN A 157 8.32 7.49 18.02
CA ASN A 157 8.42 6.46 19.07
C ASN A 157 9.76 5.69 19.10
N TYR A 158 10.72 5.99 18.21
CA TYR A 158 11.97 5.22 18.06
C TYR A 158 12.79 5.13 19.34
N ASN A 159 12.84 6.18 20.16
CA ASN A 159 13.58 6.17 21.43
C ASN A 159 13.06 5.09 22.37
N THR A 160 11.74 5.04 22.57
CA THR A 160 11.12 4.10 23.52
C THR A 160 11.06 2.69 22.94
N VAL A 161 10.54 2.56 21.71
CA VAL A 161 10.34 1.24 21.09
C VAL A 161 11.68 0.66 20.66
N GLY A 162 12.54 1.43 19.98
CA GLY A 162 13.86 0.97 19.55
C GLY A 162 14.75 0.50 20.69
N ALA A 163 14.81 1.24 21.80
CA ALA A 163 15.57 0.82 22.99
C ALA A 163 15.00 -0.47 23.62
N THR A 164 13.67 -0.60 23.63
CA THR A 164 13.00 -1.82 24.14
C THR A 164 13.32 -3.03 23.25
N LEU A 165 13.19 -2.88 21.93
CA LEU A 165 13.48 -3.96 20.98
C LEU A 165 14.95 -4.38 21.03
N LEU A 166 15.87 -3.42 21.24
CA LEU A 166 17.28 -3.71 21.52
C LEU A 166 17.44 -4.53 22.79
N ALA A 167 16.82 -4.12 23.90
CA ALA A 167 16.96 -4.76 25.20
C ALA A 167 16.49 -6.23 25.21
N TYR A 168 15.42 -6.54 24.48
CA TYR A 168 14.90 -7.92 24.35
C TYR A 168 15.41 -8.66 23.10
N GLY A 169 16.25 -8.02 22.28
CA GLY A 169 16.94 -8.67 21.16
C GLY A 169 16.05 -8.96 19.94
N HIS A 170 15.04 -8.13 19.67
CA HIS A 170 14.16 -8.24 18.49
C HIS A 170 14.74 -7.56 17.24
N PHE A 171 14.14 -7.85 16.08
CA PHE A 171 14.34 -7.08 14.86
C PHE A 171 13.41 -5.87 14.85
N VAL A 172 13.91 -4.74 14.35
CA VAL A 172 13.18 -3.47 14.30
C VAL A 172 12.66 -3.25 12.88
N ILE A 173 11.36 -3.01 12.76
CA ILE A 173 10.76 -2.53 11.51
C ILE A 173 10.69 -1.00 11.58
N ALA A 174 11.60 -0.34 10.87
CA ALA A 174 11.73 1.11 10.81
C ALA A 174 10.83 1.66 9.71
N GLN A 175 9.69 2.24 10.10
CA GLN A 175 8.69 2.77 9.18
C GLN A 175 8.85 4.27 8.98
N THR A 176 8.86 4.71 7.73
CA THR A 176 8.93 6.13 7.36
C THR A 176 7.98 6.45 6.22
N PRO A 177 7.34 7.63 6.21
CA PRO A 177 6.68 8.14 5.02
C PRO A 177 7.62 8.08 3.82
N THR A 178 7.07 7.79 2.66
CA THR A 178 7.73 7.47 1.38
C THR A 178 8.79 8.50 0.92
N ASP A 179 9.92 8.56 1.64
CA ASP A 179 11.02 9.51 1.52
C ASP A 179 12.35 8.85 1.95
N VAL A 180 13.35 8.92 1.07
CA VAL A 180 14.65 8.25 1.28
C VAL A 180 15.46 8.89 2.41
N ASN A 181 15.36 10.20 2.59
CA ASN A 181 16.10 10.93 3.61
C ASN A 181 15.53 10.63 5.00
N LEU A 182 14.20 10.58 5.14
CA LEU A 182 13.57 10.20 6.40
C LEU A 182 13.92 8.75 6.77
N CYS A 183 13.89 7.83 5.80
CA CYS A 183 14.33 6.45 5.99
C CYS A 183 15.78 6.40 6.53
N LYS A 184 16.70 7.10 5.86
CA LYS A 184 18.10 7.19 6.29
C LYS A 184 18.24 7.80 7.70
N GLN A 185 17.51 8.88 7.99
CA GLN A 185 17.53 9.55 9.28
C GLN A 185 17.06 8.62 10.40
N LEU A 186 15.95 7.90 10.21
CA LEU A 186 15.45 6.95 11.20
C LEU A 186 16.45 5.82 11.47
N ASN A 187 17.09 5.29 10.42
CA ASN A 187 18.12 4.26 10.57
C ASN A 187 19.35 4.77 11.33
N ILE A 188 19.75 6.03 11.12
CA ILE A 188 20.81 6.69 11.91
C ILE A 188 20.40 6.82 13.37
N LEU A 189 19.16 7.25 13.64
CA LEU A 189 18.65 7.40 15.00
C LEU A 189 18.63 6.07 15.75
N LEU A 190 18.15 5.00 15.12
CA LEU A 190 18.16 3.65 15.69
C LEU A 190 19.59 3.13 15.91
N SER A 191 20.50 3.36 14.96
CA SER A 191 21.91 3.00 15.12
C SER A 191 22.58 3.74 16.26
N ASN A 192 22.25 5.02 16.49
CA ASN A 192 22.78 5.81 17.59
C ASN A 192 22.28 5.32 18.96
N LEU A 193 21.09 4.69 19.02
CA LEU A 193 20.60 4.00 20.21
C LEU A 193 21.30 2.67 20.48
N GLY A 194 22.12 2.18 19.54
CA GLY A 194 22.83 0.91 19.64
C GLY A 194 22.13 -0.26 18.95
N VAL A 195 21.04 -0.03 18.21
CA VAL A 195 20.44 -1.07 17.38
C VAL A 195 21.39 -1.39 16.23
N SER A 196 21.83 -2.65 16.12
CA SER A 196 22.63 -3.09 14.97
C SER A 196 21.84 -2.91 13.68
N LEU A 197 22.48 -2.39 12.63
CA LEU A 197 21.89 -2.26 11.30
C LEU A 197 21.46 -3.62 10.73
N ASP A 198 22.14 -4.71 11.11
CA ASP A 198 21.76 -6.07 10.70
C ASP A 198 20.43 -6.53 11.35
N ASN A 199 19.95 -5.80 12.37
CA ASN A 199 18.68 -6.05 13.02
C ASN A 199 17.54 -5.12 12.56
N ILE A 200 17.76 -4.25 11.56
CA ILE A 200 16.75 -3.29 11.07
C ILE A 200 16.22 -3.72 9.70
N VAL A 201 14.91 -3.60 9.53
CA VAL A 201 14.20 -3.76 8.25
C VAL A 201 13.47 -2.45 7.96
N ILE A 202 13.61 -1.95 6.73
CA ILE A 202 12.97 -0.71 6.28
C ILE A 202 11.52 -1.00 5.85
N ASP A 203 10.59 -0.18 6.33
CA ASP A 203 9.22 -0.13 5.85
C ASP A 203 8.95 1.28 5.26
N PRO A 204 8.88 1.44 3.92
CA PRO A 204 8.73 2.73 3.25
C PRO A 204 7.27 3.25 3.24
N THR A 205 6.46 2.80 4.20
CA THR A 205 5.01 2.96 4.27
C THR A 205 4.31 2.26 3.08
N PRO A 206 3.53 1.20 3.35
CA PRO A 206 2.89 0.45 2.27
C PRO A 206 1.78 1.26 1.60
N SER A 207 1.49 0.91 0.35
CA SER A 207 0.47 1.48 -0.51
C SER A 207 -0.01 0.43 -1.51
N ALA A 208 -1.26 0.54 -1.95
CA ALA A 208 -1.89 -0.43 -2.84
C ALA A 208 -1.89 0.03 -4.29
N LEU A 209 -2.02 -0.92 -5.23
CA LEU A 209 -2.21 -0.63 -6.64
C LEU A 209 -3.37 0.35 -6.86
N GLY A 210 -3.09 1.46 -7.56
CA GLY A 210 -4.06 2.53 -7.82
C GLY A 210 -4.17 3.57 -6.70
N TYR A 211 -3.48 3.37 -5.57
CA TYR A 211 -3.54 4.21 -4.38
C TYR A 211 -2.12 4.56 -3.87
N GLY A 212 -1.29 5.10 -4.76
CA GLY A 212 0.04 5.63 -4.43
C GLY A 212 1.20 4.61 -4.51
N LEU A 213 0.95 3.43 -5.06
CA LEU A 213 1.97 2.39 -5.29
C LEU A 213 3.21 2.91 -6.03
N GLU A 214 3.02 3.79 -7.00
CA GLU A 214 4.09 4.39 -7.81
C GLU A 214 5.11 5.19 -6.98
N TYR A 215 4.66 5.84 -5.91
CA TYR A 215 5.53 6.56 -4.99
C TYR A 215 6.37 5.57 -4.20
N THR A 216 5.73 4.56 -3.58
CA THR A 216 6.46 3.57 -2.78
C THR A 216 7.39 2.74 -3.64
N TYR A 217 6.97 2.33 -4.84
CA TYR A 217 7.80 1.64 -5.83
C TYR A 217 9.09 2.42 -6.12
N SER A 218 8.94 3.71 -6.47
CA SER A 218 10.08 4.58 -6.80
C SER A 218 11.02 4.80 -5.62
N ILE A 219 10.49 4.86 -4.39
CA ILE A 219 11.32 5.00 -3.19
C ILE A 219 12.09 3.73 -2.88
N ILE A 220 11.48 2.54 -3.02
CA ILE A 220 12.17 1.26 -2.86
C ILE A 220 13.33 1.17 -3.86
N GLU A 221 13.11 1.50 -5.14
CA GLU A 221 14.18 1.51 -6.14
C GLU A 221 15.29 2.51 -5.79
N LYS A 222 14.96 3.73 -5.35
CA LYS A 222 15.96 4.72 -4.90
C LYS A 222 16.79 4.22 -3.72
N ILE A 223 16.15 3.55 -2.75
CA ILE A 223 16.86 2.93 -1.61
C ILE A 223 17.82 1.85 -2.11
N ARG A 224 17.41 1.02 -3.08
CA ARG A 224 18.26 0.00 -3.69
C ARG A 224 19.42 0.59 -4.49
N CYS A 225 19.17 1.62 -5.29
CA CYS A 225 20.22 2.34 -6.01
C CYS A 225 21.24 2.94 -5.03
N ALA A 226 20.80 3.57 -3.95
CA ALA A 226 21.71 4.11 -2.93
C ALA A 226 22.53 3.00 -2.25
N ALA A 227 21.91 1.84 -1.97
CA ALA A 227 22.61 0.69 -1.41
C ALA A 227 23.71 0.15 -2.34
N PHE A 228 23.42 0.00 -3.63
CA PHE A 228 24.34 -0.62 -4.59
C PHE A 228 25.38 0.33 -5.18
N GLN A 229 24.99 1.58 -5.50
CA GLN A 229 25.83 2.52 -6.25
C GLN A 229 26.63 3.45 -5.34
N THR A 230 26.06 3.91 -4.22
CA THR A 230 26.68 4.94 -3.37
C THR A 230 27.23 4.40 -2.05
N ASN A 231 27.12 3.09 -1.80
CA ASN A 231 27.50 2.44 -0.54
C ASN A 231 26.87 3.09 0.69
N ASP A 232 25.60 3.47 0.59
CA ASP A 232 24.91 4.02 1.75
C ASP A 232 24.57 2.89 2.74
N ASP A 233 25.45 2.73 3.74
CA ASP A 233 25.37 1.66 4.74
C ASP A 233 24.14 1.77 5.67
N LYS A 234 23.40 2.88 5.61
CA LYS A 234 22.12 3.10 6.31
C LYS A 234 20.91 2.76 5.45
N LEU A 235 21.10 2.53 4.15
CA LEU A 235 20.04 2.19 3.20
C LEU A 235 20.22 0.78 2.60
N ASN A 236 21.37 0.13 2.83
CA ASN A 236 21.60 -1.26 2.42
C ASN A 236 20.91 -2.29 3.33
N LEU A 237 19.71 -1.98 3.85
CA LEU A 237 18.94 -2.85 4.75
C LEU A 237 17.85 -3.61 3.99
N PRO A 238 17.36 -4.75 4.49
CA PRO A 238 16.19 -5.41 3.92
C PRO A 238 14.95 -4.51 3.97
N ILE A 239 14.01 -4.72 3.04
CA ILE A 239 12.76 -3.95 2.92
C ILE A 239 11.55 -4.87 3.12
N ILE A 240 10.58 -4.43 3.90
CA ILE A 240 9.26 -5.06 4.06
C ILE A 240 8.16 -4.18 3.48
N GLY A 241 7.21 -4.80 2.78
CA GLY A 241 5.95 -4.17 2.38
C GLY A 241 4.76 -4.83 3.08
N ASN A 242 4.20 -4.16 4.09
CA ASN A 242 2.98 -4.63 4.77
C ASN A 242 1.71 -4.23 3.99
N ILE A 243 1.49 -4.84 2.82
CA ILE A 243 0.50 -4.37 1.84
C ILE A 243 -0.92 -4.89 2.09
N ALA A 244 -1.08 -5.88 2.97
CA ALA A 244 -2.35 -6.59 3.17
C ALA A 244 -3.50 -5.63 3.53
N GLY A 245 -3.33 -4.83 4.59
CA GLY A 245 -4.33 -3.84 5.00
C GLY A 245 -4.59 -2.78 3.92
N GLU A 246 -3.55 -2.40 3.17
CA GLU A 246 -3.64 -1.39 2.12
C GLU A 246 -4.45 -1.87 0.92
N VAL A 247 -4.31 -3.14 0.53
CA VAL A 247 -5.06 -3.70 -0.60
C VAL A 247 -6.50 -3.96 -0.19
N TRP A 248 -6.74 -4.61 0.95
CA TRP A 248 -8.08 -5.09 1.30
C TRP A 248 -9.02 -4.00 1.83
N LYS A 249 -8.53 -2.76 2.02
CA LYS A 249 -9.36 -1.61 2.37
C LYS A 249 -9.93 -0.85 1.17
N ILE A 250 -9.36 -1.01 -0.03
CA ILE A 250 -9.76 -0.22 -1.21
C ILE A 250 -11.15 -0.59 -1.72
N LYS A 251 -11.75 0.30 -2.49
CA LYS A 251 -13.12 0.15 -2.98
C LYS A 251 -13.25 -1.02 -3.97
N GLU A 252 -12.28 -1.18 -4.86
CA GLU A 252 -12.31 -2.12 -5.99
C GLU A 252 -12.42 -3.57 -5.54
N VAL A 253 -11.88 -3.91 -4.37
CA VAL A 253 -11.93 -5.26 -3.81
C VAL A 253 -13.17 -5.50 -2.93
N LYS A 254 -13.97 -4.46 -2.69
CA LYS A 254 -15.19 -4.49 -1.87
C LYS A 254 -16.47 -4.43 -2.70
N ILE A 255 -16.46 -3.68 -3.80
CA ILE A 255 -17.67 -3.45 -4.61
C ILE A 255 -18.00 -4.66 -5.47
N ASP A 256 -19.29 -4.92 -5.61
CA ASP A 256 -19.82 -5.82 -6.63
C ASP A 256 -20.26 -4.99 -7.84
N ASP A 257 -19.43 -5.00 -8.90
CA ASP A 257 -19.69 -4.29 -10.15
C ASP A 257 -19.44 -5.26 -11.32
N GLU A 258 -20.50 -5.58 -12.05
CA GLU A 258 -20.47 -6.49 -13.20
C GLU A 258 -19.41 -6.08 -14.25
N LYS A 259 -19.14 -4.77 -14.39
CA LYS A 259 -18.13 -4.27 -15.34
C LYS A 259 -16.69 -4.56 -14.90
N MET A 260 -16.47 -4.77 -13.61
CA MET A 260 -15.14 -5.08 -13.05
C MET A 260 -14.90 -6.58 -12.90
N GLY A 261 -15.86 -7.42 -13.29
CA GLY A 261 -15.78 -8.87 -13.20
C GLY A 261 -15.97 -9.42 -11.79
N ASP A 262 -15.50 -10.64 -11.56
CA ASP A 262 -15.66 -11.35 -10.29
C ASP A 262 -14.84 -10.72 -9.15
N THR A 263 -15.51 -10.30 -8.09
CA THR A 263 -14.92 -9.60 -6.93
C THR A 263 -13.90 -10.47 -6.19
N GLN A 264 -14.18 -11.76 -6.06
CA GLN A 264 -13.32 -12.74 -5.40
C GLN A 264 -11.96 -12.83 -6.09
N THR A 265 -11.98 -13.09 -7.39
CA THR A 265 -10.78 -13.16 -8.24
C THR A 265 -10.07 -11.80 -8.31
N ARG A 266 -10.83 -10.70 -8.44
CA ARG A 266 -10.28 -9.34 -8.52
C ARG A 266 -9.47 -8.98 -7.27
N GLY A 267 -9.97 -9.25 -6.06
CA GLY A 267 -9.24 -8.99 -4.81
C GLY A 267 -7.88 -9.69 -4.75
N VAL A 268 -7.87 -10.98 -5.11
CA VAL A 268 -6.64 -11.78 -5.18
C VAL A 268 -5.64 -11.20 -6.19
N PHE A 269 -6.11 -10.76 -7.36
CA PHE A 269 -5.21 -10.16 -8.36
C PHE A 269 -4.69 -8.77 -7.96
N PHE A 270 -5.51 -7.93 -7.32
CA PHE A 270 -5.04 -6.65 -6.79
C PHE A 270 -3.91 -6.85 -5.78
N GLU A 271 -4.06 -7.83 -4.88
CA GLU A 271 -3.04 -8.16 -3.91
C GLU A 271 -1.78 -8.75 -4.57
N ALA A 272 -1.96 -9.67 -5.53
CA ALA A 272 -0.85 -10.27 -6.27
C ALA A 272 -0.05 -9.23 -7.06
N MET A 273 -0.74 -8.33 -7.79
CA MET A 273 -0.08 -7.29 -8.58
C MET A 273 0.65 -6.29 -7.69
N THR A 274 0.04 -5.89 -6.57
CA THR A 274 0.71 -5.02 -5.58
C THR A 274 1.97 -5.71 -5.04
N ALA A 275 1.88 -6.96 -4.60
CA ALA A 275 3.05 -7.72 -4.11
C ALA A 275 4.14 -7.88 -5.17
N ILE A 276 3.79 -8.18 -6.42
CA ILE A 276 4.73 -8.27 -7.54
C ILE A 276 5.47 -6.95 -7.73
N SER A 277 4.76 -5.81 -7.70
CA SER A 277 5.40 -4.49 -7.81
C SER A 277 6.37 -4.23 -6.67
N TYR A 278 6.04 -4.56 -5.41
CA TYR A 278 6.98 -4.42 -4.30
C TYR A 278 8.22 -5.31 -4.47
N ILE A 279 8.02 -6.55 -4.89
CA ILE A 279 9.12 -7.50 -5.10
C ILE A 279 10.04 -7.03 -6.24
N LEU A 280 9.47 -6.56 -7.36
CA LEU A 280 10.23 -6.03 -8.50
C LEU A 280 10.99 -4.75 -8.15
N ALA A 281 10.43 -3.89 -7.30
CA ALA A 281 11.14 -2.71 -6.80
C ALA A 281 12.31 -3.09 -5.87
N GLY A 282 12.19 -4.21 -5.16
CA GLY A 282 13.25 -4.78 -4.33
C GLY A 282 12.88 -5.05 -2.88
N ALA A 283 11.61 -5.26 -2.55
CA ALA A 283 11.20 -5.74 -1.23
C ALA A 283 11.69 -7.18 -0.97
N ASP A 284 12.16 -7.43 0.25
CA ASP A 284 12.61 -8.76 0.70
C ASP A 284 11.51 -9.51 1.45
N ILE A 285 10.52 -8.79 2.00
CA ILE A 285 9.34 -9.36 2.65
C ILE A 285 8.10 -8.66 2.09
N VAL A 286 7.06 -9.43 1.76
CA VAL A 286 5.71 -8.89 1.53
C VAL A 286 4.72 -9.54 2.49
N VAL A 287 3.92 -8.73 3.18
CA VAL A 287 2.81 -9.21 4.00
C VAL A 287 1.53 -9.12 3.20
N ILE A 288 0.85 -10.26 3.08
CA ILE A 288 -0.41 -10.40 2.35
C ILE A 288 -1.44 -11.11 3.24
N ARG A 289 -2.70 -11.10 2.83
CA ARG A 289 -3.83 -11.70 3.54
C ARG A 289 -4.30 -12.99 2.90
N HIS A 290 -4.39 -13.05 1.57
CA HIS A 290 -5.08 -14.14 0.89
C HIS A 290 -4.13 -15.29 0.46
N PRO A 291 -4.37 -16.56 0.85
CA PRO A 291 -3.47 -17.67 0.55
C PRO A 291 -3.35 -18.01 -0.96
N GLN A 292 -4.39 -17.74 -1.74
CA GLN A 292 -4.30 -17.91 -3.20
C GLN A 292 -3.28 -16.93 -3.81
N THR A 293 -3.18 -15.71 -3.27
CA THR A 293 -2.16 -14.73 -3.67
C THR A 293 -0.76 -15.30 -3.43
N MET A 294 -0.51 -15.89 -2.26
CA MET A 294 0.77 -16.57 -1.98
C MET A 294 1.10 -17.64 -3.02
N THR A 295 0.12 -18.42 -3.45
CA THR A 295 0.33 -19.48 -4.46
C THR A 295 0.69 -18.87 -5.82
N LEU A 296 0.02 -17.79 -6.22
CA LEU A 296 0.35 -17.05 -7.44
C LEU A 296 1.77 -16.48 -7.37
N LEU A 297 2.13 -15.83 -6.27
CA LEU A 297 3.45 -15.25 -6.07
C LEU A 297 4.56 -16.30 -6.09
N ARG A 298 4.37 -17.45 -5.43
CA ARG A 298 5.37 -18.53 -5.46
C ARG A 298 5.59 -19.10 -6.85
N ASN A 299 4.53 -19.27 -7.63
CA ASN A 299 4.65 -19.74 -9.01
C ASN A 299 5.35 -18.69 -9.89
N TRP A 300 4.94 -17.43 -9.77
CA TRP A 300 5.56 -16.32 -10.51
C TRP A 300 7.05 -16.16 -10.16
N MET A 301 7.42 -16.16 -8.88
CA MET A 301 8.82 -16.09 -8.45
C MET A 301 9.65 -17.28 -8.95
N ALA A 302 9.07 -18.49 -8.98
CA ALA A 302 9.74 -19.67 -9.50
C ALA A 302 10.05 -19.52 -11.00
N GLU A 303 9.09 -19.02 -11.78
CA GLU A 303 9.26 -18.72 -13.21
C GLU A 303 10.33 -17.65 -13.44
N MET A 304 10.28 -16.55 -12.70
CA MET A 304 11.28 -15.47 -12.78
C MET A 304 12.68 -15.95 -12.42
N ALA A 305 12.80 -16.85 -11.45
CA ALA A 305 14.08 -17.46 -11.07
C ALA A 305 14.55 -18.58 -12.01
N GLY A 306 13.78 -18.95 -13.04
CA GLY A 306 14.09 -20.07 -13.94
C GLY A 306 14.04 -21.44 -13.27
N THR A 307 13.28 -21.57 -12.18
CA THR A 307 13.10 -22.81 -11.40
C THR A 307 11.73 -23.44 -11.67
N LYS A 308 11.52 -24.71 -11.31
CA LYS A 308 10.22 -25.38 -11.52
C LYS A 308 9.17 -24.81 -10.58
N ALA A 309 8.01 -24.40 -11.12
CA ALA A 309 6.87 -23.93 -10.34
C ALA A 309 6.35 -25.01 -9.35
N VAL A 310 6.00 -24.56 -8.14
CA VAL A 310 5.58 -25.42 -7.01
C VAL A 310 4.18 -26.05 -7.24
N GLY A 311 3.38 -25.51 -8.16
CA GLY A 311 2.00 -25.92 -8.39
C GLY A 311 1.72 -27.09 -9.35
N SER A 312 2.73 -27.83 -9.84
CA SER A 312 2.48 -28.90 -10.82
C SER A 312 1.79 -30.15 -10.22
N GLU A 313 1.78 -30.32 -8.89
CA GLU A 313 1.14 -31.46 -8.22
C GLU A 313 -0.31 -31.20 -7.78
N GLN A 314 -0.67 -29.95 -7.43
CA GLN A 314 -2.03 -29.62 -6.97
C GLN A 314 -3.08 -29.62 -8.11
N LYS A 315 -2.68 -29.29 -9.34
CA LYS A 315 -3.56 -29.41 -10.53
C LYS A 315 -3.99 -30.86 -10.81
N ALA A 316 -3.25 -31.87 -10.35
CA ALA A 316 -3.62 -33.27 -10.53
C ALA A 316 -4.67 -33.76 -9.52
N VAL A 317 -4.80 -33.07 -8.37
CA VAL A 317 -5.81 -33.38 -7.35
C VAL A 317 -7.13 -32.69 -7.68
N SER A 318 -7.11 -31.41 -8.06
CA SER A 318 -8.33 -30.67 -8.45
C SER A 318 -8.98 -31.24 -9.72
N ARG A 319 -8.20 -31.71 -10.71
CA ARG A 319 -8.74 -32.41 -11.89
C ARG A 319 -9.46 -33.71 -11.54
N LYS A 320 -8.95 -34.48 -10.57
CA LYS A 320 -9.59 -35.74 -10.15
C LYS A 320 -10.88 -35.52 -9.35
N GLU A 321 -11.00 -34.38 -8.67
CA GLU A 321 -12.21 -33.98 -7.94
C GLU A 321 -13.27 -33.39 -8.88
N GLU A 322 -12.87 -32.57 -9.87
CA GLU A 322 -13.76 -32.09 -10.94
C GLU A 322 -14.27 -33.22 -11.83
N GLU A 323 -13.45 -34.24 -12.13
CA GLU A 323 -13.86 -35.42 -12.92
C GLU A 323 -14.86 -36.29 -12.16
N LYS A 324 -14.84 -36.31 -10.82
CA LYS A 324 -15.88 -36.99 -10.01
C LYS A 324 -17.20 -36.22 -9.97
N HIS A 325 -17.19 -34.91 -10.16
CA HIS A 325 -18.40 -34.06 -10.13
C HIS A 325 -19.07 -33.85 -11.51
N LYS A 326 -18.40 -34.18 -12.62
CA LYS A 326 -18.98 -34.11 -13.99
C LYS A 326 -19.84 -35.31 -14.38
N GLY A 327 -20.01 -36.29 -13.48
CA GLY A 327 -20.82 -37.48 -13.69
C GLY A 327 -22.33 -37.30 -13.46
N THR A 328 -22.96 -36.14 -13.70
CA THR A 328 -24.43 -36.09 -13.83
C THR A 328 -24.93 -34.88 -14.64
N LYS A 329 -25.78 -35.18 -15.64
CA LYS A 329 -26.58 -34.29 -16.52
C LYS A 329 -25.80 -33.64 -17.70
N ALA A 330 -25.81 -34.21 -18.91
CA ALA A 330 -26.90 -34.35 -19.89
C ALA A 330 -27.26 -33.06 -20.66
N GLN A 331 -26.70 -33.01 -21.88
CA GLN A 331 -27.26 -32.52 -23.15
C GLN A 331 -27.80 -31.09 -23.26
N ARG A 332 -27.11 -30.28 -24.08
CA ARG A 332 -27.71 -29.57 -25.23
C ARG A 332 -26.63 -29.23 -26.27
N GLN A 333 -27.08 -29.23 -27.52
CA GLN A 333 -26.30 -29.38 -28.75
C GLN A 333 -25.53 -28.14 -29.16
N ASP A 334 -24.39 -28.39 -29.79
CA ASP A 334 -23.63 -27.46 -30.60
C ASP A 334 -24.43 -26.99 -31.83
N THR A 335 -24.42 -25.69 -32.08
CA THR A 335 -24.40 -25.14 -33.44
C THR A 335 -23.48 -23.93 -33.46
N VAL A 336 -22.38 -24.08 -34.19
CA VAL A 336 -21.45 -23.02 -34.59
C VAL A 336 -22.08 -22.28 -35.76
N GLU A 337 -22.25 -20.96 -35.64
CA GLU A 337 -22.38 -20.08 -36.79
C GLU A 337 -21.57 -18.81 -36.55
N ALA A 338 -20.57 -18.61 -37.41
CA ALA A 338 -19.69 -17.47 -37.41
C ALA A 338 -20.37 -16.35 -38.17
N ASP A 339 -20.87 -15.34 -37.45
CA ASP A 339 -21.38 -14.12 -38.06
C ASP A 339 -20.58 -12.90 -37.59
N ARG A 340 -19.96 -12.25 -38.58
CA ARG A 340 -19.35 -10.93 -38.44
C ARG A 340 -20.48 -9.93 -38.27
N CYS A 341 -20.58 -9.29 -37.10
CA CYS A 341 -21.51 -8.19 -36.91
C CYS A 341 -20.76 -6.91 -36.55
N VAL A 342 -20.98 -5.91 -37.41
CA VAL A 342 -20.57 -4.51 -37.31
C VAL A 342 -21.19 -3.89 -36.05
N CYS A 343 -20.38 -3.18 -35.27
CA CYS A 343 -20.83 -2.42 -34.11
C CYS A 343 -21.87 -1.36 -34.53
N PRO A 344 -23.08 -1.34 -33.94
CA PRO A 344 -24.00 -0.22 -34.08
C PRO A 344 -23.65 0.87 -33.06
N ASP A 345 -23.38 2.08 -33.56
CA ASP A 345 -23.37 3.32 -32.79
C ASP A 345 -24.72 3.49 -32.05
N LYS A 346 -24.70 3.42 -30.72
CA LYS A 346 -25.78 3.93 -29.87
C LYS A 346 -25.25 4.66 -28.64
N LYS A 347 -25.09 5.96 -28.83
CA LYS A 347 -25.50 7.07 -27.94
C LYS A 347 -25.78 6.65 -26.49
N THR A 348 -24.77 6.75 -25.64
CA THR A 348 -24.93 6.84 -24.19
C THR A 348 -25.49 8.22 -23.84
N LYS A 349 -26.56 8.22 -23.05
CA LYS A 349 -27.18 9.42 -22.46
C LYS A 349 -26.16 10.13 -21.56
N ALA A 350 -26.06 11.45 -21.71
CA ALA A 350 -25.21 12.31 -20.89
C ALA A 350 -25.81 12.48 -19.48
N GLU A 351 -25.01 12.14 -18.46
CA GLU A 351 -25.15 12.55 -17.06
C GLU A 351 -23.98 13.49 -16.70
N PRO A 352 -24.12 14.40 -15.72
CA PRO A 352 -23.52 15.73 -15.78
C PRO A 352 -22.03 15.75 -15.45
N ALA A 353 -21.27 16.51 -16.23
CA ALA A 353 -19.87 16.86 -15.98
C ALA A 353 -19.75 17.73 -14.71
N GLY A 354 -19.70 17.10 -13.53
CA GLY A 354 -19.79 17.79 -12.23
C GLY A 354 -18.45 18.12 -11.56
N MET A 355 -17.56 17.14 -11.39
CA MET A 355 -16.35 17.31 -10.58
C MET A 355 -15.10 16.74 -11.26
N ASP A 356 -15.24 15.52 -11.80
CA ASP A 356 -14.20 14.85 -12.57
C ASP A 356 -13.76 15.67 -13.78
N GLY A 357 -14.70 16.35 -14.44
CA GLY A 357 -14.39 17.24 -15.56
C GLY A 357 -13.47 18.40 -15.18
N ILE A 358 -13.65 18.95 -13.98
CA ILE A 358 -12.86 20.07 -13.45
C ILE A 358 -11.45 19.59 -13.09
N ILE A 359 -11.35 18.44 -12.41
CA ILE A 359 -10.06 17.84 -12.04
C ILE A 359 -9.27 17.46 -13.28
N GLN A 360 -9.90 16.84 -14.28
CA GLN A 360 -9.27 16.52 -15.56
C GLN A 360 -8.78 17.78 -16.29
N SER A 361 -9.51 18.90 -16.19
CA SER A 361 -9.06 20.18 -16.73
C SER A 361 -7.84 20.72 -16.00
N ALA A 362 -7.77 20.56 -14.68
CA ALA A 362 -6.59 20.95 -13.90
C ALA A 362 -5.35 20.14 -14.31
N PHE A 363 -5.48 18.83 -14.50
CA PHE A 363 -4.37 17.99 -15.00
C PHE A 363 -3.95 18.34 -16.43
N ALA A 364 -4.89 18.71 -17.30
CA ALA A 364 -4.57 19.17 -18.66
C ALA A 364 -3.77 20.48 -18.62
N VAL A 365 -4.21 21.46 -17.82
CA VAL A 365 -3.51 22.74 -17.61
C VAL A 365 -2.11 22.52 -17.02
N PHE A 366 -1.98 21.64 -16.02
CA PHE A 366 -0.68 21.35 -15.39
C PHE A 366 0.30 20.67 -16.35
N ARG A 367 -0.19 19.77 -17.21
CA ARG A 367 0.64 19.08 -18.21
C ARG A 367 1.27 20.04 -19.22
N GLU A 368 0.53 21.08 -19.59
CA GLU A 368 0.98 22.06 -20.58
C GLU A 368 1.87 23.14 -19.97
N LEU A 369 1.48 23.67 -18.81
CA LEU A 369 2.14 24.84 -18.21
C LEU A 369 3.20 24.49 -17.15
N GLY A 370 3.22 23.25 -16.65
CA GLY A 370 4.06 22.87 -15.51
C GLY A 370 3.63 23.54 -14.20
N GLY A 371 4.54 23.56 -13.23
CA GLY A 371 4.38 24.16 -11.90
C GLY A 371 4.97 25.56 -11.74
N GLU A 372 4.73 26.16 -10.57
CA GLU A 372 5.42 27.37 -10.06
C GLU A 372 5.11 28.71 -10.75
N LEU A 373 4.10 28.76 -11.62
CA LEU A 373 3.60 30.03 -12.17
C LEU A 373 2.68 30.77 -11.17
N ALA A 374 2.43 32.05 -11.44
CA ALA A 374 1.51 32.84 -10.63
C ALA A 374 0.06 32.29 -10.69
N GLY A 375 -0.65 32.31 -9.57
CA GLY A 375 -2.02 31.76 -9.46
C GLY A 375 -3.01 32.32 -10.50
N ASP A 376 -2.87 33.59 -10.86
CA ASP A 376 -3.67 34.27 -11.88
C ASP A 376 -3.52 33.64 -13.28
N VAL A 377 -2.35 33.09 -13.58
CA VAL A 377 -2.04 32.40 -14.84
C VAL A 377 -2.83 31.10 -14.89
N TYR A 378 -2.75 30.29 -13.83
CA TYR A 378 -3.54 29.06 -13.72
C TYR A 378 -5.03 29.34 -13.69
N SER A 379 -5.47 30.42 -13.04
CA SER A 379 -6.88 30.81 -13.03
C SER A 379 -7.40 31.13 -14.43
N SER A 380 -6.59 31.81 -15.23
CA SER A 380 -6.94 32.10 -16.62
C SER A 380 -6.92 30.85 -17.50
N ALA A 381 -5.91 29.99 -17.35
CA ALA A 381 -5.79 28.74 -18.08
C ALA A 381 -6.95 27.76 -17.77
N MET A 382 -7.32 27.63 -16.49
CA MET A 382 -8.45 26.82 -16.05
C MET A 382 -9.77 27.29 -16.68
N VAL A 383 -10.02 28.60 -16.72
CA VAL A 383 -11.23 29.15 -17.36
C VAL A 383 -11.27 28.81 -18.85
N MET A 384 -10.13 28.87 -19.55
CA MET A 384 -10.05 28.54 -20.97
C MET A 384 -10.35 27.05 -21.21
N GLU A 385 -9.71 26.17 -20.45
CA GLU A 385 -9.87 24.71 -20.55
C GLU A 385 -11.31 24.27 -20.21
N LEU A 386 -11.89 24.83 -19.14
CA LEU A 386 -13.26 24.53 -18.73
C LEU A 386 -14.29 24.97 -19.78
N LYS A 387 -14.09 26.14 -20.42
CA LYS A 387 -14.92 26.60 -21.53
C LYS A 387 -14.82 25.70 -22.76
N GLN A 388 -13.63 25.20 -23.09
CA GLN A 388 -13.45 24.25 -24.20
C GLN A 388 -14.20 22.94 -23.98
N LYS A 389 -14.34 22.52 -22.72
CA LYS A 389 -15.15 21.35 -22.33
C LYS A 389 -16.65 21.62 -22.19
N GLY A 390 -17.11 22.82 -22.54
CA GLY A 390 -18.54 23.18 -22.50
C GLY A 390 -19.08 23.49 -21.11
N LEU A 391 -18.21 23.79 -20.15
CA LEU A 391 -18.60 24.28 -18.83
C LEU A 391 -18.65 25.81 -18.82
N GLU A 392 -19.40 26.39 -17.88
CA GLU A 392 -19.56 27.85 -17.72
C GLU A 392 -18.83 28.33 -16.45
N PRO A 393 -17.50 28.55 -16.50
CA PRO A 393 -16.73 29.05 -15.36
C PRO A 393 -16.88 30.56 -15.16
N GLU A 394 -17.18 30.99 -13.94
CA GLU A 394 -17.14 32.38 -13.49
C GLU A 394 -15.86 32.64 -12.68
N LYS A 395 -14.98 33.51 -13.15
CA LYS A 395 -13.70 33.83 -12.49
C LYS A 395 -13.87 34.95 -11.47
N ASN A 396 -13.16 34.84 -10.34
CA ASN A 396 -13.09 35.84 -9.27
C ASN A 396 -14.48 36.22 -8.74
N ILE A 397 -15.26 35.22 -8.33
CA ILE A 397 -16.49 35.48 -7.60
C ILE A 397 -16.17 36.21 -6.29
N PRO A 398 -17.01 37.16 -5.85
CA PRO A 398 -16.76 37.95 -4.65
C PRO A 398 -16.84 37.06 -3.40
N LEU A 399 -15.67 36.74 -2.84
CA LEU A 399 -15.51 35.94 -1.63
C LEU A 399 -14.86 36.77 -0.53
N THR A 400 -15.69 37.46 0.23
CA THR A 400 -15.26 38.30 1.34
C THR A 400 -15.00 37.46 2.60
N ILE A 401 -13.85 37.70 3.23
CA ILE A 401 -13.51 37.18 4.55
C ILE A 401 -13.85 38.26 5.58
N THR A 402 -14.60 37.89 6.60
CA THR A 402 -14.95 38.79 7.71
C THR A 402 -14.31 38.33 9.02
N TYR A 403 -13.87 39.28 9.83
CA TYR A 403 -13.41 39.08 11.20
C TYR A 403 -14.26 39.93 12.14
N LYS A 404 -15.00 39.29 13.05
CA LYS A 404 -15.95 39.97 13.96
C LYS A 404 -16.96 40.88 13.24
N GLY A 405 -17.41 40.46 12.06
CA GLY A 405 -18.39 41.21 11.25
C GLY A 405 -17.80 42.36 10.43
N VAL A 406 -16.48 42.55 10.43
CA VAL A 406 -15.78 43.53 9.58
C VAL A 406 -15.06 42.81 8.46
N GLU A 407 -15.19 43.30 7.22
CA GLU A 407 -14.46 42.78 6.06
C GLU A 407 -12.95 43.03 6.22
N VAL A 408 -12.16 41.96 6.08
CA VAL A 408 -10.69 41.99 6.25
C VAL A 408 -9.92 41.60 4.99
N GLY A 409 -10.58 41.08 3.97
CA GLY A 409 -9.96 40.75 2.69
C GLY A 409 -10.86 39.91 1.78
N SER A 410 -10.42 39.71 0.55
CA SER A 410 -11.09 38.88 -0.45
C SER A 410 -10.20 37.73 -0.92
N VAL A 411 -10.80 36.57 -1.21
CA VAL A 411 -10.08 35.44 -1.81
C VAL A 411 -9.94 35.69 -3.31
N GLU A 412 -8.71 35.84 -3.79
CA GLU A 412 -8.41 35.94 -5.22
C GLU A 412 -8.25 34.55 -5.86
N ASN A 413 -8.22 34.48 -7.19
CA ASN A 413 -7.98 33.25 -7.96
C ASN A 413 -8.96 32.11 -7.67
N ASN A 414 -10.21 32.49 -7.42
CA ASN A 414 -11.32 31.56 -7.28
C ASN A 414 -12.12 31.47 -8.60
N ILE A 415 -12.73 30.31 -8.86
CA ILE A 415 -13.56 30.06 -10.03
C ILE A 415 -14.81 29.31 -9.57
N ARG A 416 -15.99 29.75 -9.99
CA ARG A 416 -17.23 29.01 -9.79
C ARG A 416 -17.60 28.26 -11.05
N VAL A 417 -17.90 26.97 -10.92
CA VAL A 417 -18.43 26.12 -12.00
C VAL A 417 -19.70 25.46 -11.49
N GLY A 418 -20.86 25.98 -11.88
CA GLY A 418 -22.15 25.55 -11.33
C GLY A 418 -22.22 25.72 -9.80
N ASN A 419 -22.22 24.59 -9.08
CA ASN A 419 -22.25 24.56 -7.61
C ASN A 419 -20.90 24.19 -6.97
N VAL A 420 -19.82 24.16 -7.76
CA VAL A 420 -18.46 23.86 -7.30
C VAL A 420 -17.65 25.15 -7.23
N LEU A 421 -17.03 25.38 -6.08
CA LEU A 421 -16.00 26.39 -5.89
C LEU A 421 -14.63 25.80 -6.19
N VAL A 422 -13.84 26.44 -7.04
CA VAL A 422 -12.44 26.08 -7.28
C VAL A 422 -11.57 27.21 -6.75
N VAL A 423 -10.59 26.91 -5.90
CA VAL A 423 -9.66 27.91 -5.35
C VAL A 423 -8.22 27.51 -5.69
N ILE A 424 -7.57 28.35 -6.49
CA ILE A 424 -6.19 28.11 -6.93
C ILE A 424 -5.21 28.62 -5.87
N GLY A 425 -4.20 27.80 -5.57
CA GLY A 425 -3.25 27.99 -4.48
C GLY A 425 -3.71 27.42 -3.13
N CYS A 426 -4.91 26.82 -3.06
CA CYS A 426 -5.43 26.23 -1.83
C CYS A 426 -4.98 24.76 -1.68
N LYS A 427 -4.14 24.48 -0.67
CA LYS A 427 -3.59 23.15 -0.37
C LYS A 427 -4.23 22.47 0.84
N ASP A 428 -5.00 23.23 1.62
CA ASP A 428 -5.47 22.82 2.94
C ASP A 428 -7.00 22.71 2.94
N LYS A 429 -7.51 21.53 3.33
CA LYS A 429 -8.96 21.25 3.38
C LYS A 429 -9.70 22.19 4.34
N ASN A 430 -9.09 22.57 5.47
CA ASN A 430 -9.72 23.49 6.44
C ASN A 430 -9.81 24.92 5.90
N ALA A 431 -8.80 25.37 5.14
CA ALA A 431 -8.84 26.65 4.44
C ALA A 431 -9.95 26.65 3.37
N LEU A 432 -10.05 25.58 2.59
CA LEU A 432 -11.10 25.41 1.59
C LEU A 432 -12.51 25.40 2.21
N ASN A 433 -12.69 24.71 3.34
CA ASN A 433 -13.94 24.71 4.11
C ASN A 433 -14.37 26.13 4.54
N LYS A 434 -13.42 26.98 4.94
CA LYS A 434 -13.71 28.39 5.27
C LYS A 434 -14.16 29.18 4.06
N TYR A 435 -13.56 28.94 2.89
CA TYR A 435 -13.97 29.58 1.63
C TYR A 435 -15.36 29.12 1.18
N LEU A 436 -15.71 27.84 1.40
CA LEU A 436 -17.04 27.32 1.14
C LEU A 436 -18.10 28.00 2.01
N LEU A 437 -17.82 28.19 3.30
CA LEU A 437 -18.72 28.92 4.21
C LEU A 437 -18.98 30.36 3.74
N SER A 438 -17.95 31.07 3.25
CA SER A 438 -18.09 32.43 2.70
C SER A 438 -18.81 32.46 1.34
N SER A 439 -18.59 31.46 0.47
CA SER A 439 -19.17 31.43 -0.88
C SER A 439 -20.64 31.02 -0.91
N GLY A 440 -21.10 30.27 0.09
CA GLY A 440 -22.43 29.66 0.11
C GLY A 440 -22.60 28.43 -0.79
N LEU A 441 -21.54 27.99 -1.49
CA LEU A 441 -21.54 26.81 -2.36
C LEU A 441 -21.43 25.51 -1.56
N SER A 442 -21.87 24.37 -2.12
CA SER A 442 -21.91 23.09 -1.40
C SER A 442 -20.61 22.29 -1.50
N CYS A 443 -19.83 22.47 -2.57
CA CYS A 443 -18.66 21.65 -2.87
C CYS A 443 -17.47 22.53 -3.28
N GLY A 444 -16.26 22.16 -2.86
CA GLY A 444 -15.04 22.92 -3.11
C GLY A 444 -13.88 22.06 -3.58
N ILE A 445 -13.08 22.58 -4.51
CA ILE A 445 -11.80 22.02 -4.95
C ILE A 445 -10.70 23.05 -4.71
N GLY A 446 -9.68 22.69 -3.95
CA GLY A 446 -8.42 23.43 -3.90
C GLY A 446 -7.43 22.85 -4.89
N LEU A 447 -6.81 23.69 -5.70
CA LEU A 447 -5.80 23.29 -6.68
C LEU A 447 -4.50 24.05 -6.42
N ALA A 448 -3.40 23.36 -6.19
CA ALA A 448 -2.08 24.00 -6.12
C ALA A 448 -1.13 23.40 -7.15
N PHE A 449 -0.66 24.25 -8.07
CA PHE A 449 0.19 23.90 -9.21
C PHE A 449 1.66 24.19 -8.85
N GLU A 450 2.29 23.26 -8.13
CA GLU A 450 3.70 23.32 -7.70
C GLU A 450 4.54 22.34 -8.54
N GLU A 451 5.63 21.78 -7.98
CA GLU A 451 6.33 20.64 -8.60
C GLU A 451 5.36 19.49 -8.97
N THR A 452 4.25 19.36 -8.23
CA THR A 452 3.12 18.50 -8.54
C THR A 452 1.79 19.25 -8.42
N LEU A 453 0.76 18.78 -9.12
CA LEU A 453 -0.61 19.27 -8.93
C LEU A 453 -1.23 18.64 -7.68
N ASN A 454 -1.37 19.44 -6.62
CA ASN A 454 -2.10 19.05 -5.41
C ASN A 454 -3.59 19.39 -5.59
N VAL A 455 -4.45 18.40 -5.35
CA VAL A 455 -5.91 18.54 -5.41
C VAL A 455 -6.49 18.21 -4.05
N VAL A 456 -7.22 19.14 -3.45
CA VAL A 456 -7.95 18.91 -2.20
C VAL A 456 -9.45 19.13 -2.41
N TYR A 457 -10.25 18.33 -1.72
CA TYR A 457 -11.70 18.34 -1.82
C TYR A 457 -12.34 18.67 -0.48
N ALA A 458 -13.44 19.42 -0.50
CA ALA A 458 -14.25 19.71 0.67
C ALA A 458 -15.74 19.78 0.32
N GLU A 459 -16.57 19.21 1.19
CA GLU A 459 -18.01 19.39 1.18
C GLU A 459 -18.45 20.23 2.37
N ARG A 460 -19.45 21.09 2.14
CA ARG A 460 -20.00 21.93 3.19
C ARG A 460 -20.75 21.07 4.21
N GLY A 461 -20.13 20.84 5.36
CA GLY A 461 -20.71 20.06 6.46
C GLY A 461 -19.80 18.96 7.02
N GLU A 462 -18.65 18.72 6.38
CA GLU A 462 -17.58 17.81 6.86
C GLU A 462 -16.53 18.48 7.74
#